data_AF-A0A2S3WC41-F1
#
_entry.id   AF-A0A2S3WC41-F1
#
_cell.length_a   1.000
_cell.length_b   1.000
_cell.length_c   1.000
_cell.angle_alpha   90.00
_cell.angle_beta   90.00
_cell.angle_gamma   90.00
#
_symmetry.space_group_name_H-M   'P 1'
#
loop_
_entity.id
_entity.type
_entity.pdbx_description
1 polymer ?
#
loop_
_entity_poly.entity_id
_entity_poly.type
_entity_poly.pdbx_seq_one_letter_code
_entity_poly.pdbx_strand_id
1 'polypeptide(L)'
;MTEFWLGAGLLLLAALGFLLIPILRGRGRQQEQDRTALNVALYQERVAELSAQQAAGVLNAEQLASGRDEAARELLADTEGAGEPRQGHLGRAVPLLAALLVPVMAVGLYLHFGAADKVELTREFAQAPKTMDEMTSRLERAVQAQPDSAEGLYFLGRAYMADQRPADAAKIFERAVALAGRQPELLGQWAQALYFAADKQWSAQLQELTDEALKADPKEVTSLGLRGIAAFEGERYQEAIDYWQRLLAQLPEGDASRAALQGGIDRAADKLSGAPGKAAAPAVSPARLQVRVELATALQGKVQPSDTVFIFARAKSGPPMPLAAKRVTVGQLPIEVELSDADAMVAQMKLSDFAEVQLVARVSRAGQPTKGEWIGQSAPMSNRTPGTQHLTIDSPDQ
;
A
#
# COMPACT_ATOMS: atom_id res chain seq x y z
N MET A 1 -18.12 -4.78 0.78
CA MET A 1 -19.28 -4.19 0.09
C MET A 1 -20.60 -4.85 0.50
N THR A 2 -20.69 -6.18 0.54
CA THR A 2 -21.91 -6.93 0.94
C THR A 2 -22.45 -6.55 2.32
N GLU A 3 -21.58 -6.37 3.32
CA GLU A 3 -21.95 -5.99 4.70
C GLU A 3 -22.69 -4.65 4.78
N PHE A 4 -22.25 -3.64 4.00
CA PHE A 4 -22.87 -2.32 3.98
C PHE A 4 -24.30 -2.40 3.41
N TRP A 5 -24.44 -3.06 2.25
CA TRP A 5 -25.75 -3.26 1.62
C TRP A 5 -26.69 -4.11 2.47
N LEU A 6 -26.16 -5.10 3.19
CA LEU A 6 -26.92 -5.89 4.17
C LEU A 6 -27.45 -5.01 5.31
N GLY A 7 -26.59 -4.18 5.91
CA GLY A 7 -27.00 -3.26 6.98
C GLY A 7 -28.03 -2.23 6.53
N ALA A 8 -27.81 -1.60 5.38
CA ALA A 8 -28.73 -0.63 4.79
C ALA A 8 -30.08 -1.27 4.43
N GLY A 9 -30.06 -2.47 3.84
CA GLY A 9 -31.27 -3.24 3.52
C GLY A 9 -32.07 -3.62 4.76
N LEU A 10 -31.39 -4.02 5.84
CA LEU A 10 -32.05 -4.38 7.10
C LEU A 10 -32.74 -3.18 7.76
N LEU A 11 -32.09 -2.01 7.76
CA LEU A 11 -32.69 -0.77 8.26
C LEU A 11 -33.89 -0.33 7.40
N LEU A 12 -33.78 -0.46 6.08
CA LEU A 12 -34.87 -0.15 5.16
C LEU A 12 -36.08 -1.07 5.38
N LEU A 13 -35.83 -2.38 5.55
CA LEU A 13 -36.88 -3.36 5.89
C LEU A 13 -37.55 -3.03 7.22
N ALA A 14 -36.79 -2.64 8.24
CA ALA A 14 -37.34 -2.22 9.52
C ALA A 14 -38.25 -0.98 9.36
N ALA A 15 -37.80 0.04 8.62
CA ALA A 15 -38.58 1.24 8.33
C ALA A 15 -39.88 0.94 7.54
N LEU A 16 -39.79 0.09 6.51
CA LEU A 16 -40.94 -0.40 5.76
C LEU A 16 -41.93 -1.18 6.64
N GLY A 17 -41.43 -1.97 7.58
CA GLY A 17 -42.26 -2.67 8.56
C GLY A 17 -43.12 -1.72 9.38
N PHE A 18 -42.53 -0.64 9.92
CA PHE A 18 -43.28 0.38 10.65
C PHE A 18 -44.37 1.06 9.80
N LEU A 19 -44.14 1.20 8.50
CA LEU A 19 -45.08 1.85 7.59
C LEU A 19 -46.19 0.91 7.11
N LEU A 20 -45.87 -0.36 6.82
CA LEU A 20 -46.80 -1.34 6.23
C LEU A 20 -47.62 -2.13 7.26
N ILE A 21 -47.07 -2.43 8.45
CA ILE A 21 -47.77 -3.20 9.49
C ILE A 21 -49.10 -2.56 9.92
N PRO A 22 -49.20 -1.24 10.18
CA PRO A 22 -50.45 -0.60 10.56
C PRO A 22 -51.52 -0.67 9.46
N ILE A 23 -51.11 -0.65 8.20
CA ILE A 23 -51.99 -0.65 7.02
C ILE A 23 -52.58 -2.05 6.81
N LEU A 24 -51.75 -3.08 6.97
CA LEU A 24 -52.16 -4.48 6.87
C LEU A 24 -53.05 -4.91 8.04
N ARG A 25 -52.85 -4.33 9.23
CA ARG A 25 -53.62 -4.68 10.45
C ARG A 25 -55.02 -4.05 10.54
N GLY A 26 -55.49 -3.32 9.53
CA GLY A 26 -56.92 -3.06 9.32
C GLY A 26 -57.72 -2.54 10.53
N ARG A 27 -57.16 -1.63 11.33
CA ARG A 27 -57.75 -1.15 12.60
C ARG A 27 -59.15 -0.53 12.50
N GLY A 28 -59.58 -0.07 11.32
CA GLY A 28 -60.87 0.59 11.15
C GLY A 28 -62.09 -0.31 11.40
N ARG A 29 -62.07 -1.57 10.96
CA ARG A 29 -63.22 -2.47 11.07
C ARG A 29 -63.52 -2.94 12.49
N GLN A 30 -62.47 -3.08 13.30
CA GLN A 30 -62.61 -3.55 14.68
C GLN A 30 -63.23 -2.48 15.58
N GLN A 31 -62.89 -1.20 15.32
CA GLN A 31 -63.41 -0.08 16.09
C GLN A 31 -64.90 0.23 15.78
N GLU A 32 -65.37 -0.03 14.57
CA GLU A 32 -66.81 0.05 14.22
C GLU A 32 -67.63 -1.09 14.82
N GLN A 33 -67.10 -2.31 14.81
CA GLN A 33 -67.74 -3.48 15.42
C GLN A 33 -67.87 -3.32 16.94
N ASP A 34 -66.81 -2.86 17.63
CA ASP A 34 -66.84 -2.66 19.08
C ASP A 34 -67.83 -1.57 19.51
N ARG A 35 -68.00 -0.50 18.71
CA ARG A 35 -68.97 0.57 18.98
C ARG A 35 -70.42 0.13 18.81
N THR A 36 -70.72 -0.59 17.73
CA THR A 36 -72.07 -1.10 17.47
C THR A 36 -72.48 -2.11 18.55
N ALA A 37 -71.56 -3.00 18.94
CA ALA A 37 -71.79 -3.95 20.01
C ALA A 37 -72.07 -3.26 21.36
N LEU A 38 -71.34 -2.18 21.68
CA LEU A 38 -71.54 -1.40 22.90
C LEU A 38 -72.92 -0.70 22.93
N ASN A 39 -73.32 -0.07 21.82
CA ASN A 39 -74.60 0.64 21.75
C ASN A 39 -75.80 -0.32 21.88
N VAL A 40 -75.71 -1.51 21.28
CA VAL A 40 -76.73 -2.56 21.43
C VAL A 40 -76.80 -3.07 22.87
N ALA A 41 -75.66 -3.22 23.55
CA ALA A 41 -75.64 -3.65 24.95
C ALA A 41 -76.33 -2.63 25.88
N LEU A 42 -76.07 -1.34 25.69
CA LEU A 42 -76.71 -0.26 26.46
C LEU A 42 -78.23 -0.22 26.23
N TYR A 43 -78.69 -0.43 24.99
CA TYR A 43 -80.12 -0.55 24.69
C TYR A 43 -80.77 -1.72 25.44
N GLN A 44 -80.13 -2.90 25.42
CA GLN A 44 -80.63 -4.08 26.12
C GLN A 44 -80.74 -3.87 27.63
N GLU A 45 -79.73 -3.21 28.23
CA GLU A 45 -79.74 -2.84 29.65
C GLU A 45 -80.92 -1.90 29.97
N ARG A 46 -81.13 -0.88 29.12
CA ARG A 46 -82.22 0.09 29.31
C ARG A 46 -83.61 -0.54 29.20
N VAL A 47 -83.81 -1.45 28.26
CA VAL A 47 -85.08 -2.18 28.10
C VAL A 47 -85.32 -3.13 29.27
N ALA A 48 -84.27 -3.77 29.78
CA ALA A 48 -84.36 -4.63 30.97
C ALA A 48 -84.76 -3.81 32.21
N GLU A 49 -84.17 -2.64 32.40
CA GLU A 49 -84.51 -1.72 33.49
C GLU A 49 -85.99 -1.29 33.43
N LEU A 50 -86.47 -0.86 32.26
CA LEU A 50 -87.87 -0.48 32.06
C LEU A 50 -88.83 -1.64 32.35
N SER A 51 -88.47 -2.87 31.97
CA SER A 51 -89.28 -4.05 32.25
C SER A 51 -89.35 -4.40 33.74
N ALA A 52 -88.26 -4.19 34.48
CA ALA A 52 -88.23 -4.38 35.93
C ALA A 52 -89.10 -3.34 36.65
N GLN A 53 -89.08 -2.08 36.21
CA GLN A 53 -89.92 -1.01 36.76
C GLN A 53 -91.42 -1.26 36.52
N GLN A 54 -91.80 -1.85 35.38
CA GLN A 54 -93.18 -2.29 35.14
C GLN A 54 -93.58 -3.43 36.09
N ALA A 55 -92.72 -4.43 36.28
CA ALA A 55 -92.97 -5.55 37.19
C ALA A 55 -93.11 -5.09 38.66
N ALA A 56 -92.40 -4.03 39.04
CA ALA A 56 -92.52 -3.37 40.35
C ALA A 56 -93.77 -2.46 40.47
N GLY A 57 -94.59 -2.35 39.42
CA GLY A 57 -95.80 -1.53 39.40
C GLY A 57 -95.56 -0.02 39.30
N VAL A 58 -94.34 0.41 39.02
CA VAL A 58 -93.97 1.84 38.90
C VAL A 58 -94.41 2.40 37.54
N LEU A 59 -94.38 1.57 36.49
CA LEU A 59 -94.79 1.93 35.13
C LEU A 59 -96.02 1.12 34.70
N ASN A 60 -96.94 1.77 34.00
CA ASN A 60 -98.04 1.08 33.33
C ASN A 60 -97.62 0.55 31.94
N ALA A 61 -98.47 -0.27 31.30
CA ALA A 61 -98.13 -0.92 30.02
C ALA A 61 -97.91 0.08 28.87
N GLU A 62 -98.62 1.20 28.87
CA GLU A 62 -98.51 2.25 27.84
C GLU A 62 -97.19 3.03 27.99
N GLN A 63 -96.79 3.36 29.22
CA GLN A 63 -95.51 3.99 29.52
C GLN A 63 -94.31 3.08 29.18
N LEU A 64 -94.41 1.76 29.42
CA LEU A 64 -93.38 0.82 28.98
C LEU A 64 -93.24 0.77 27.46
N ALA A 65 -94.36 0.74 26.73
CA ALA A 65 -94.35 0.74 25.27
C ALA A 65 -93.68 2.02 24.74
N SER A 66 -94.08 3.19 25.25
CA SER A 66 -93.48 4.46 24.88
C SER A 66 -91.98 4.53 25.19
N GLY A 67 -91.55 4.05 26.37
CA GLY A 67 -90.14 4.05 26.75
C GLY A 67 -89.28 3.10 25.90
N ARG A 68 -89.83 1.97 25.45
CA ARG A 68 -89.16 1.06 24.51
C ARG A 68 -89.01 1.69 23.12
N ASP A 69 -90.04 2.38 22.65
CA ASP A 69 -90.01 3.08 21.36
C ASP A 69 -89.04 4.26 21.36
N GLU A 70 -88.85 4.91 22.51
CA GLU A 70 -87.87 5.98 22.69
C GLU A 70 -86.44 5.42 22.72
N ALA A 71 -86.19 4.36 23.50
CA ALA A 71 -84.89 3.68 23.52
C ALA A 71 -84.52 3.08 22.15
N ALA A 72 -85.49 2.57 21.39
CA ALA A 72 -85.27 2.06 20.03
C ALA A 72 -84.94 3.20 19.05
N ARG A 73 -85.59 4.36 19.20
CA ARG A 73 -85.27 5.56 18.42
C ARG A 73 -83.90 6.12 18.77
N GLU A 74 -83.50 6.08 20.04
CA GLU A 74 -82.16 6.50 20.47
C GLU A 74 -81.07 5.56 19.92
N LEU A 75 -81.27 4.24 19.97
CA LEU A 75 -80.36 3.28 19.33
C LEU A 75 -80.26 3.50 17.81
N LEU A 76 -81.39 3.74 17.14
CA LEU A 76 -81.41 4.03 15.71
C LEU A 76 -80.71 5.36 15.40
N ALA A 77 -80.94 6.41 16.20
CA ALA A 77 -80.28 7.70 16.04
C ALA A 77 -78.75 7.60 16.27
N ASP A 78 -78.30 6.80 17.25
CA ASP A 78 -76.89 6.57 17.54
C ASP A 78 -76.19 5.65 16.53
N THR A 79 -76.96 4.86 15.77
CA THR A 79 -76.44 3.99 14.70
C THR A 79 -76.53 4.61 13.30
N GLU A 80 -77.57 5.41 13.02
CA GLU A 80 -77.76 6.15 11.76
C GLU A 80 -77.04 7.51 11.75
N GLY A 81 -76.91 8.17 12.91
CA GLY A 81 -76.22 9.46 13.10
C GLY A 81 -74.70 9.35 13.24
N ALA A 82 -74.15 8.14 13.24
CA ALA A 82 -72.72 7.89 13.06
C ALA A 82 -72.32 8.17 11.59
N GLY A 83 -72.47 9.42 11.16
CA GLY A 83 -71.87 9.88 9.92
C GLY A 83 -70.40 9.45 9.91
N GLU A 84 -69.99 8.77 8.84
CA GLU A 84 -68.64 8.23 8.70
C GLU A 84 -67.64 9.23 9.28
N PRO A 85 -66.81 8.83 10.26
CA PRO A 85 -65.80 9.75 10.73
C PRO A 85 -65.02 10.17 9.49
N ARG A 86 -64.99 11.47 9.18
CA ARG A 86 -64.06 12.03 8.19
C ARG A 86 -62.64 11.85 8.73
N GLN A 87 -62.19 10.60 8.75
CA GLN A 87 -60.80 10.24 8.90
C GLN A 87 -60.17 10.75 7.61
N GLY A 88 -59.28 11.73 7.74
CA GLY A 88 -58.37 12.09 6.64
C GLY A 88 -57.47 10.90 6.36
N HIS A 89 -58.00 9.88 5.68
CA HIS A 89 -57.22 8.76 5.23
C HIS A 89 -56.39 9.27 4.05
N LEU A 90 -55.08 9.41 4.24
CA LEU A 90 -54.20 9.19 3.10
C LEU A 90 -54.48 7.75 2.68
N GLY A 91 -55.35 7.57 1.67
CA GLY A 91 -55.84 6.25 1.26
C GLY A 91 -54.66 5.31 1.03
N ARG A 92 -54.86 4.00 1.15
CA ARG A 92 -53.79 2.97 1.14
C ARG A 92 -52.75 3.15 0.02
N ALA A 93 -53.12 3.79 -1.08
CA ALA A 93 -52.24 4.19 -2.16
C ALA A 93 -51.04 5.05 -1.72
N VAL A 94 -51.21 6.07 -0.87
CA VAL A 94 -50.11 6.99 -0.50
C VAL A 94 -48.98 6.30 0.28
N PRO A 95 -49.25 5.54 1.36
CA PRO A 95 -48.17 4.85 2.04
C PRO A 95 -47.58 3.69 1.21
N LEU A 96 -48.34 3.06 0.32
CA LEU A 96 -47.79 2.09 -0.64
C LEU A 96 -46.86 2.77 -1.66
N LEU A 97 -47.25 3.95 -2.15
CA LEU A 97 -46.41 4.79 -2.99
C LEU A 97 -45.14 5.19 -2.24
N ALA A 98 -45.26 5.65 -1.00
CA ALA A 98 -44.12 6.00 -0.17
C ALA A 98 -43.19 4.79 0.09
N ALA A 99 -43.76 3.61 0.36
CA ALA A 99 -43.03 2.36 0.55
C ALA A 99 -42.20 1.97 -0.69
N LEU A 100 -42.63 2.34 -1.90
CA LEU A 100 -41.89 2.11 -3.14
C LEU A 100 -40.93 3.26 -3.47
N LEU A 101 -41.39 4.51 -3.36
CA LEU A 101 -40.63 5.70 -3.74
C LEU A 101 -39.43 5.94 -2.82
N VAL A 102 -39.59 5.74 -1.51
CA VAL A 102 -38.54 6.00 -0.52
C VAL A 102 -37.29 5.13 -0.79
N PRO A 103 -37.39 3.80 -0.98
CA PRO A 103 -36.23 2.98 -1.34
C PRO A 103 -35.60 3.37 -2.67
N VAL A 104 -36.41 3.63 -3.71
CA VAL A 104 -35.90 4.00 -5.03
C VAL A 104 -35.16 5.32 -4.98
N MET A 105 -35.73 6.33 -4.32
CA MET A 105 -35.10 7.62 -4.09
C MET A 105 -33.83 7.50 -3.24
N ALA A 106 -33.86 6.69 -2.18
CA ALA A 106 -32.69 6.48 -1.32
C ALA A 106 -31.52 5.85 -2.08
N VAL A 107 -31.80 4.82 -2.89
CA VAL A 107 -30.78 4.19 -3.75
C VAL A 107 -30.29 5.18 -4.80
N GLY A 108 -31.18 5.93 -5.47
CA GLY A 108 -30.79 6.93 -6.47
C GLY A 108 -29.92 8.05 -5.88
N LEU A 109 -30.29 8.57 -4.72
CA LEU A 109 -29.49 9.58 -4.00
C LEU A 109 -28.15 9.02 -3.55
N TYR A 110 -28.09 7.77 -3.10
CA TYR A 110 -26.83 7.13 -2.73
C TYR A 110 -25.95 6.85 -3.95
N LEU A 111 -26.50 6.47 -5.10
CA LEU A 111 -25.71 6.30 -6.32
C LEU A 111 -25.17 7.65 -6.84
N HIS A 112 -25.88 8.76 -6.59
CA HIS A 112 -25.46 10.08 -7.03
C HIS A 112 -24.48 10.78 -6.06
N PHE A 113 -24.73 10.70 -4.76
CA PHE A 113 -23.95 11.39 -3.72
C PHE A 113 -23.08 10.47 -2.86
N GLY A 114 -23.29 9.16 -2.94
CA GLY A 114 -22.56 8.19 -2.14
C GLY A 114 -21.12 8.04 -2.60
N ALA A 115 -20.30 7.55 -1.68
CA ALA A 115 -18.86 7.40 -1.87
C ALA A 115 -18.44 5.92 -1.73
N ALA A 116 -19.28 5.01 -2.23
CA ALA A 116 -19.09 3.58 -2.08
C ALA A 116 -17.72 3.13 -2.62
N ASP A 117 -17.35 3.63 -3.81
CA ASP A 117 -16.07 3.37 -4.47
C ASP A 117 -14.88 3.88 -3.65
N LYS A 118 -15.04 5.03 -2.97
CA LYS A 118 -13.98 5.61 -2.11
C LYS A 118 -13.74 4.77 -0.86
N VAL A 119 -14.81 4.20 -0.28
CA VAL A 119 -14.73 3.29 0.87
C VAL A 119 -14.04 1.99 0.48
N GLU A 120 -14.36 1.44 -0.70
CA GLU A 120 -13.69 0.24 -1.22
C GLU A 120 -12.20 0.48 -1.46
N LEU A 121 -11.87 1.62 -2.10
CA LEU A 121 -10.48 2.05 -2.29
C LEU A 121 -9.73 2.16 -0.96
N THR A 122 -10.34 2.77 0.06
CA THR A 122 -9.71 2.91 1.39
C THR A 122 -9.49 1.56 2.06
N ARG A 123 -10.42 0.61 1.93
CA ARG A 123 -10.23 -0.77 2.44
C ARG A 123 -9.08 -1.48 1.72
N GLU A 124 -8.93 -1.24 0.43
CA GLU A 124 -7.85 -1.83 -0.35
C GLU A 124 -6.48 -1.26 0.04
N PHE A 125 -6.35 0.06 0.20
CA PHE A 125 -5.11 0.68 0.69
C PHE A 125 -4.78 0.33 2.14
N ALA A 126 -5.77 -0.08 2.95
CA ALA A 126 -5.52 -0.57 4.31
C ALA A 126 -4.78 -1.91 4.35
N GLN A 127 -4.78 -2.67 3.25
CA GLN A 127 -4.00 -3.91 3.13
C GLN A 127 -2.68 -3.61 2.43
N ALA A 128 -1.56 -4.06 3.01
CA ALA A 128 -0.26 -3.92 2.37
C ALA A 128 -0.24 -4.67 1.02
N PRO A 129 0.18 -4.01 -0.09
CA PRO A 129 0.32 -4.67 -1.38
C PRO A 129 1.40 -5.76 -1.28
N LYS A 130 1.17 -6.91 -1.92
CA LYS A 130 2.08 -8.05 -1.87
C LYS A 130 3.16 -7.98 -2.93
N THR A 131 2.88 -7.30 -4.04
CA THR A 131 3.78 -7.11 -5.17
C THR A 131 3.80 -5.66 -5.63
N MET A 132 4.85 -5.28 -6.37
CA MET A 132 4.96 -3.94 -6.96
C MET A 132 3.85 -3.71 -8.00
N ASP A 133 3.58 -4.69 -8.87
CA ASP A 133 2.49 -4.62 -9.87
C ASP A 133 1.12 -4.36 -9.24
N GLU A 134 0.83 -5.03 -8.11
CA GLU A 134 -0.42 -4.83 -7.39
C GLU A 134 -0.51 -3.40 -6.84
N MET A 135 0.60 -2.84 -6.34
CA MET A 135 0.67 -1.45 -5.89
C MET A 135 0.41 -0.48 -7.05
N THR A 136 1.04 -0.67 -8.20
CA THR A 136 0.84 0.17 -9.39
C THR A 136 -0.62 0.12 -9.85
N SER A 137 -1.22 -1.07 -9.97
CA SER A 137 -2.62 -1.21 -10.39
C SER A 137 -3.61 -0.56 -9.41
N ARG A 138 -3.32 -0.60 -8.10
CA ARG A 138 -4.12 0.11 -7.09
C ARG A 138 -4.03 1.61 -7.25
N LEU A 139 -2.83 2.15 -7.49
CA LEU A 139 -2.62 3.58 -7.74
C LEU A 139 -3.30 4.04 -9.04
N GLU A 140 -3.27 3.22 -10.09
CA GLU A 140 -3.98 3.51 -11.34
C GLU A 140 -5.49 3.64 -11.09
N ARG A 141 -6.11 2.71 -10.36
CA ARG A 141 -7.53 2.80 -9.99
C ARG A 141 -7.83 3.98 -9.07
N ALA A 142 -6.93 4.30 -8.15
CA ALA A 142 -7.07 5.47 -7.27
C ALA A 142 -7.11 6.77 -8.07
N VAL A 143 -6.21 6.92 -9.05
CA VAL A 143 -6.17 8.07 -9.96
C VAL A 143 -7.39 8.10 -10.89
N GLN A 144 -7.91 6.94 -11.32
CA GLN A 144 -9.16 6.90 -12.09
C GLN A 144 -10.37 7.37 -11.27
N ALA A 145 -10.45 6.97 -9.99
CA ALA A 145 -11.52 7.39 -9.09
C ALA A 145 -11.39 8.87 -8.67
N GLN A 146 -10.17 9.40 -8.62
CA GLN A 146 -9.86 10.77 -8.21
C GLN A 146 -8.84 11.40 -9.17
N PRO A 147 -9.27 11.78 -10.39
CA PRO A 147 -8.36 12.26 -11.45
C PRO A 147 -7.71 13.62 -11.14
N ASP A 148 -8.29 14.37 -10.22
CA ASP A 148 -7.83 15.71 -9.82
C ASP A 148 -6.94 15.68 -8.56
N SER A 149 -6.59 14.49 -8.05
CA SER A 149 -5.68 14.34 -6.92
C SER A 149 -4.23 14.40 -7.39
N ALA A 150 -3.58 15.55 -7.19
CA ALA A 150 -2.17 15.72 -7.51
C ALA A 150 -1.25 14.77 -6.72
N GLU A 151 -1.60 14.47 -5.47
CA GLU A 151 -0.89 13.51 -4.63
C GLU A 151 -1.01 12.08 -5.20
N GLY A 152 -2.22 11.68 -5.63
CA GLY A 152 -2.43 10.39 -6.29
C GLY A 152 -1.64 10.26 -7.58
N LEU A 153 -1.59 11.33 -8.39
CA LEU A 153 -0.76 11.38 -9.59
C LEU A 153 0.73 11.30 -9.26
N TYR A 154 1.21 12.02 -8.24
CA TYR A 154 2.61 11.96 -7.81
C TYR A 154 3.03 10.53 -7.45
N PHE A 155 2.26 9.83 -6.62
CA PHE A 155 2.58 8.45 -6.24
C PHE A 155 2.49 7.49 -7.42
N LEU A 156 1.52 7.66 -8.33
CA LEU A 156 1.45 6.86 -9.55
C LEU A 156 2.68 7.09 -10.45
N GLY A 157 3.12 8.34 -10.61
CA GLY A 157 4.33 8.66 -11.36
C GLY A 157 5.57 7.99 -10.76
N ARG A 158 5.71 7.99 -9.44
CA ARG A 158 6.80 7.29 -8.74
C ARG A 158 6.72 5.77 -8.91
N ALA A 159 5.52 5.19 -8.88
CA ALA A 159 5.32 3.77 -9.12
C ALA A 159 5.74 3.39 -10.55
N TYR A 160 5.36 4.18 -11.56
CA TYR A 160 5.83 3.96 -12.94
C TYR A 160 7.34 4.09 -13.09
N MET A 161 8.00 4.99 -12.35
CA MET A 161 9.47 5.04 -12.34
C MET A 161 10.09 3.77 -11.75
N ALA A 162 9.53 3.24 -10.66
CA ALA A 162 9.98 1.99 -10.05
C ALA A 162 9.74 0.78 -10.96
N ASP A 163 8.67 0.80 -11.75
CA ASP A 163 8.28 -0.22 -12.74
C ASP A 163 9.01 -0.05 -14.10
N GLN A 164 10.04 0.80 -14.18
CA GLN A 164 10.81 1.05 -15.40
C GLN A 164 9.96 1.56 -16.59
N ARG A 165 8.88 2.29 -16.31
CA ARG A 165 7.98 2.92 -17.29
C ARG A 165 8.10 4.45 -17.27
N PRO A 166 9.27 5.03 -17.60
CA PRO A 166 9.52 6.47 -17.45
C PRO A 166 8.65 7.34 -18.37
N ALA A 167 8.27 6.85 -19.55
CA ALA A 167 7.41 7.58 -20.48
C ALA A 167 5.99 7.78 -19.94
N ASP A 168 5.45 6.79 -19.22
CA ASP A 168 4.15 6.91 -18.56
C ASP A 168 4.27 7.81 -17.32
N ALA A 169 5.35 7.66 -16.54
CA ALA A 169 5.64 8.54 -15.42
C ALA A 169 5.70 10.02 -15.83
N ALA A 170 6.36 10.34 -16.95
CA ALA A 170 6.48 11.71 -17.44
C ALA A 170 5.11 12.36 -17.71
N LYS A 171 4.19 11.62 -18.34
CA LYS A 171 2.81 12.09 -18.60
C LYS A 171 2.03 12.32 -17.31
N ILE A 172 2.22 11.45 -16.31
CA ILE A 172 1.54 11.58 -15.03
C ILE A 172 2.10 12.75 -14.21
N PHE A 173 3.42 12.95 -14.18
CA PHE A 173 4.01 14.09 -13.50
C PHE A 173 3.67 15.42 -14.17
N GLU A 174 3.57 15.47 -15.50
CA GLU A 174 3.06 16.65 -16.22
C GLU A 174 1.65 17.04 -15.73
N ARG A 175 0.76 16.06 -15.61
CA ARG A 175 -0.60 16.29 -15.05
C ARG A 175 -0.56 16.72 -13.59
N ALA A 176 0.31 16.13 -12.77
CA ALA A 176 0.47 16.51 -11.38
C ALA A 176 0.92 17.98 -11.25
N VAL A 177 1.88 18.40 -12.06
CA VAL A 177 2.37 19.79 -12.15
C VAL A 177 1.26 20.75 -12.60
N ALA A 178 0.41 20.34 -13.54
CA ALA A 178 -0.73 21.16 -13.98
C ALA A 178 -1.78 21.37 -12.87
N LEU A 179 -1.97 20.40 -11.97
CA LEU A 179 -2.97 20.44 -10.90
C LEU A 179 -2.47 21.07 -9.59
N ALA A 180 -1.30 20.66 -9.10
CA ALA A 180 -0.71 21.17 -7.86
C ALA A 180 0.14 22.43 -8.04
N GLY A 181 0.32 22.87 -9.29
CA GLY A 181 1.23 23.94 -9.65
C GLY A 181 2.68 23.46 -9.80
N ARG A 182 3.52 24.37 -10.28
CA ARG A 182 4.93 24.12 -10.66
C ARG A 182 5.86 24.12 -9.45
N GLN A 183 5.59 23.24 -8.49
CA GLN A 183 6.42 23.08 -7.28
C GLN A 183 7.80 22.49 -7.64
N PRO A 184 8.90 22.93 -7.00
CA PRO A 184 10.25 22.50 -7.36
C PRO A 184 10.43 20.98 -7.41
N GLU A 185 9.94 20.28 -6.39
CA GLU A 185 10.03 18.82 -6.31
C GLU A 185 9.31 18.14 -7.49
N LEU A 186 8.10 18.57 -7.83
CA LEU A 186 7.33 18.01 -8.96
C LEU A 186 8.02 18.28 -10.30
N LEU A 187 8.60 19.46 -10.49
CA LEU A 187 9.40 19.79 -11.67
C LEU A 187 10.63 18.88 -11.78
N GLY A 188 11.33 18.63 -10.66
CA GLY A 188 12.47 17.73 -10.60
C GLY A 188 12.10 16.29 -10.96
N GLN A 189 10.99 15.76 -10.41
CA GLN A 189 10.49 14.42 -10.73
C GLN A 189 10.05 14.31 -12.20
N TRP A 190 9.36 15.32 -12.72
CA TRP A 190 8.96 15.35 -14.12
C TRP A 190 10.18 15.37 -15.06
N ALA A 191 11.19 16.19 -14.74
CA ALA A 191 12.44 16.22 -15.49
C ALA A 191 13.15 14.86 -15.43
N GLN A 192 13.21 14.21 -14.27
CA GLN A 192 13.81 12.89 -14.15
C GLN A 192 13.10 11.86 -15.03
N ALA A 193 11.77 11.83 -15.00
CA ALA A 193 10.99 10.92 -15.83
C ALA A 193 11.22 11.17 -17.33
N LEU A 194 11.24 12.43 -17.77
CA LEU A 194 11.56 12.79 -19.16
C LEU A 194 12.96 12.36 -19.57
N TYR A 195 13.95 12.53 -18.70
CA TYR A 195 15.33 12.13 -18.96
C TYR A 195 15.45 10.64 -19.22
N PHE A 196 14.83 9.80 -18.38
CA PHE A 196 14.82 8.36 -18.59
C PHE A 196 13.95 7.92 -19.77
N ALA A 197 12.86 8.63 -20.05
CA ALA A 197 12.01 8.35 -21.21
C ALA A 197 12.70 8.67 -22.55
N ALA A 198 13.63 9.61 -22.55
CA ALA A 198 14.43 10.02 -23.70
C ALA A 198 15.79 9.29 -23.76
N ASP A 199 15.89 8.07 -23.24
CA ASP A 199 17.13 7.27 -23.22
C ASP A 199 18.35 8.03 -22.66
N LYS A 200 18.11 8.84 -21.61
CA LYS A 200 19.12 9.67 -20.92
C LYS A 200 19.73 10.77 -21.80
N GLN A 201 19.00 11.23 -22.81
CA GLN A 201 19.41 12.38 -23.61
C GLN A 201 18.96 13.68 -22.95
N TRP A 202 19.88 14.66 -22.87
CA TRP A 202 19.56 15.99 -22.40
C TRP A 202 18.79 16.78 -23.47
N SER A 203 17.72 17.48 -23.06
CA SER A 203 16.85 18.25 -23.96
C SER A 203 16.64 19.67 -23.43
N ALA A 204 16.17 20.57 -24.31
CA ALA A 204 15.82 21.94 -23.91
C ALA A 204 14.71 21.97 -22.85
N GLN A 205 13.75 21.05 -22.93
CA GLN A 205 12.68 20.95 -21.93
C GLN A 205 13.21 20.53 -20.55
N LEU A 206 14.16 19.59 -20.50
CA LEU A 206 14.84 19.22 -19.26
C LEU A 206 15.60 20.39 -18.66
N GLN A 207 16.28 21.16 -19.51
CA GLN A 207 16.96 22.38 -19.11
C GLN A 207 15.98 23.35 -18.45
N GLU A 208 14.89 23.71 -19.13
CA GLU A 208 13.88 24.64 -18.59
C GLU A 208 13.27 24.18 -17.26
N LEU A 209 12.87 22.91 -17.16
CA LEU A 209 12.28 22.36 -15.94
C LEU A 209 13.24 22.41 -14.75
N THR A 210 14.49 22.01 -14.96
CA THR A 210 15.51 22.02 -13.91
C THR A 210 15.97 23.43 -13.56
N ASP A 211 15.99 24.37 -14.51
CA ASP A 211 16.25 25.79 -14.23
C ASP A 211 15.14 26.40 -13.37
N GLU A 212 13.88 26.13 -13.71
CA GLU A 212 12.74 26.61 -12.94
C GLU A 212 12.72 26.01 -11.52
N ALA A 213 12.94 24.70 -11.40
CA ALA A 213 13.02 24.02 -10.11
C ALA A 213 14.11 24.62 -9.22
N LEU A 214 15.33 24.78 -9.74
CA LEU A 214 16.47 25.31 -8.98
C LEU A 214 16.39 26.81 -8.70
N LYS A 215 15.66 27.57 -9.52
CA LYS A 215 15.36 28.97 -9.26
C LYS A 215 14.40 29.13 -8.08
N ALA A 216 13.42 28.25 -7.97
CA ALA A 216 12.44 28.26 -6.90
C ALA A 216 12.97 27.61 -5.61
N ASP A 217 13.72 26.50 -5.72
CA ASP A 217 14.46 25.89 -4.62
C ASP A 217 15.89 25.49 -5.07
N PRO A 218 16.91 26.27 -4.67
CA PRO A 218 18.31 25.96 -4.98
C PRO A 218 18.83 24.64 -4.39
N LYS A 219 18.07 23.98 -3.50
CA LYS A 219 18.43 22.72 -2.84
C LYS A 219 17.67 21.52 -3.39
N GLU A 220 16.86 21.69 -4.45
CA GLU A 220 16.07 20.60 -5.00
C GLU A 220 16.97 19.46 -5.50
N VAL A 221 16.85 18.31 -4.85
CA VAL A 221 17.79 17.18 -4.92
C VAL A 221 17.85 16.58 -6.33
N THR A 222 16.70 16.42 -6.97
CA THR A 222 16.56 15.71 -8.26
C THR A 222 17.20 16.52 -9.40
N SER A 223 16.91 17.82 -9.45
CA SER A 223 17.42 18.74 -10.45
C SER A 223 18.91 18.96 -10.29
N LEU A 224 19.43 19.06 -9.06
CA LEU A 224 20.88 19.10 -8.81
C LEU A 224 21.58 17.85 -9.37
N GLY A 225 21.01 16.67 -9.13
CA GLY A 225 21.55 15.41 -9.65
C GLY A 225 21.60 15.36 -11.17
N LEU A 226 20.47 15.67 -11.82
CA LEU A 226 20.34 15.72 -13.29
C LEU A 226 21.28 16.75 -13.93
N ARG A 227 21.38 17.94 -13.33
CA ARG A 227 22.28 19.00 -13.79
C ARG A 227 23.74 18.59 -13.71
N GLY A 228 24.14 17.93 -12.62
CA GLY A 228 25.49 17.42 -12.49
C GLY A 228 25.82 16.38 -13.57
N ILE A 229 24.88 15.48 -13.89
CA ILE A 229 25.04 14.50 -14.97
C ILE A 229 25.20 15.21 -16.33
N ALA A 230 24.29 16.13 -16.66
CA ALA A 230 24.33 16.86 -17.94
C ALA A 230 25.58 17.75 -18.09
N ALA A 231 26.06 18.34 -17.00
CA ALA A 231 27.29 19.10 -16.98
C ALA A 231 28.50 18.18 -17.23
N PHE A 232 28.54 17.02 -16.58
CA PHE A 232 29.62 16.04 -16.76
C PHE A 232 29.68 15.49 -18.18
N GLU A 233 28.54 15.11 -18.76
CA GLU A 233 28.44 14.60 -20.14
C GLU A 233 28.78 15.68 -21.18
N GLY A 234 28.44 16.93 -20.89
CA GLY A 234 28.85 18.09 -21.70
C GLY A 234 30.27 18.59 -21.44
N GLU A 235 31.12 17.81 -20.76
CA GLU A 235 32.51 18.14 -20.41
C GLU A 235 32.70 19.41 -19.55
N ARG A 236 31.61 19.93 -18.96
CA ARG A 236 31.60 21.06 -18.03
C ARG A 236 31.85 20.55 -16.61
N TYR A 237 33.05 20.00 -16.40
CA TYR A 237 33.37 19.25 -15.18
C TYR A 237 33.29 20.09 -13.90
N GLN A 238 33.67 21.38 -13.94
CA GLN A 238 33.55 22.27 -12.79
C GLN A 238 32.09 22.45 -12.36
N GLU A 239 31.18 22.70 -13.31
CA GLU A 239 29.75 22.83 -13.03
C GLU A 239 29.18 21.51 -12.45
N ALA A 240 29.63 20.37 -12.98
CA ALA A 240 29.22 19.06 -12.46
C ALA A 240 29.60 18.86 -10.99
N ILE A 241 30.84 19.23 -10.63
CA ILE A 241 31.33 19.19 -9.24
C ILE A 241 30.46 20.08 -8.35
N ASP A 242 30.20 21.32 -8.78
CA ASP A 242 29.44 22.30 -7.98
C ASP A 242 28.01 21.79 -7.70
N TYR A 243 27.33 21.24 -8.72
CA TYR A 243 25.98 20.66 -8.56
C TYR A 243 25.98 19.45 -7.63
N TRP A 244 26.90 18.51 -7.80
CA TRP A 244 26.95 17.31 -6.96
C TRP A 244 27.40 17.60 -5.52
N GLN A 245 28.25 18.60 -5.29
CA GLN A 245 28.59 19.04 -3.94
C GLN A 245 27.38 19.66 -3.22
N ARG A 246 26.60 20.49 -3.91
CA ARG A 246 25.34 21.04 -3.37
C ARG A 246 24.35 19.94 -3.04
N LEU A 247 24.23 18.93 -3.91
CA LEU A 247 23.40 17.76 -3.69
C LEU A 247 23.87 16.95 -2.48
N LEU A 248 25.18 16.68 -2.39
CA LEU A 248 25.79 15.96 -1.28
C LEU A 248 25.52 16.66 0.07
N ALA A 249 25.47 17.99 0.09
CA ALA A 249 25.12 18.75 1.29
C ALA A 249 23.65 18.61 1.73
N GLN A 250 22.75 18.13 0.86
CA GLN A 250 21.34 17.88 1.21
C GLN A 250 21.09 16.46 1.73
N LEU A 251 22.00 15.52 1.47
CA LEU A 251 21.81 14.11 1.84
C LEU A 251 22.24 13.82 3.29
N PRO A 252 21.50 13.01 4.06
CA PRO A 252 21.92 12.56 5.40
C PRO A 252 23.26 11.81 5.38
N GLU A 253 24.10 11.94 6.41
CA GLU A 253 25.47 11.37 6.43
C GLU A 253 25.55 9.86 6.17
N GLY A 254 24.51 9.10 6.50
CA GLY A 254 24.43 7.64 6.27
C GLY A 254 23.80 7.20 4.94
N ASP A 255 23.46 8.13 4.04
CA ASP A 255 22.81 7.79 2.77
C ASP A 255 23.79 7.08 1.82
N ALA A 256 23.38 5.91 1.32
CA ALA A 256 24.20 5.08 0.42
C ALA A 256 24.60 5.82 -0.88
N SER A 257 23.80 6.79 -1.32
CA SER A 257 24.02 7.57 -2.54
C SER A 257 25.21 8.53 -2.41
N ARG A 258 25.64 8.87 -1.19
CA ARG A 258 26.77 9.77 -0.95
C ARG A 258 28.07 9.25 -1.54
N ALA A 259 28.34 7.96 -1.40
CA ALA A 259 29.55 7.34 -1.95
C ALA A 259 29.57 7.41 -3.49
N ALA A 260 28.41 7.20 -4.14
CA ALA A 260 28.29 7.30 -5.58
C ALA A 260 28.48 8.74 -6.07
N LEU A 261 27.92 9.73 -5.37
CA LEU A 261 28.10 11.15 -5.69
C LEU A 261 29.54 11.61 -5.49
N GLN A 262 30.20 11.19 -4.40
CA GLN A 262 31.61 11.49 -4.18
C GLN A 262 32.48 10.92 -5.29
N GLY A 263 32.23 9.67 -5.71
CA GLY A 263 32.94 9.08 -6.84
C GLY A 263 32.68 9.81 -8.17
N GLY A 264 31.50 10.40 -8.36
CA GLY A 264 31.20 11.29 -9.49
C GLY A 264 32.04 12.57 -9.46
N ILE A 265 32.07 13.24 -8.30
CA ILE A 265 32.85 14.47 -8.06
C ILE A 265 34.34 14.21 -8.31
N ASP A 266 34.89 13.13 -7.78
CA ASP A 266 36.30 12.78 -7.95
C ASP A 266 36.66 12.56 -9.43
N ARG A 267 35.79 11.84 -10.17
CA ARG A 267 35.97 11.65 -11.62
C ARG A 267 35.91 12.96 -12.40
N ALA A 268 35.01 13.87 -12.03
CA ALA A 268 34.93 15.18 -12.67
C ALA A 268 36.17 16.02 -12.39
N ALA A 269 36.68 16.00 -11.16
CA ALA A 269 37.89 16.71 -10.77
C ALA A 269 39.13 16.21 -11.53
N ASP A 270 39.25 14.89 -11.68
CA ASP A 270 40.32 14.26 -12.46
C ASP A 270 40.28 14.68 -13.94
N LYS A 271 39.08 14.77 -14.53
CA LYS A 271 38.89 15.22 -15.92
C LYS A 271 39.20 16.71 -16.10
N LEU A 272 38.81 17.54 -15.13
CA LEU A 272 39.03 18.99 -15.16
C LEU A 272 40.50 19.36 -15.08
N SER A 273 41.27 18.67 -14.24
CA SER A 273 42.67 19.01 -13.99
C SER A 273 43.61 18.66 -15.14
N GLY A 274 43.09 18.09 -16.25
CA GLY A 274 43.88 17.71 -17.41
C GLY A 274 44.98 16.68 -17.09
N ALA A 275 44.98 16.20 -15.85
CA ALA A 275 45.68 15.00 -15.51
C ALA A 275 45.10 13.93 -16.47
N PRO A 276 45.93 13.08 -17.11
CA PRO A 276 45.40 11.74 -17.39
C PRO A 276 44.77 11.37 -16.05
N GLY A 277 43.50 10.98 -16.03
CA GLY A 277 42.76 10.91 -14.77
C GLY A 277 43.60 10.18 -13.73
N LYS A 278 43.16 10.09 -12.48
CA LYS A 278 43.52 8.84 -11.83
C LYS A 278 42.95 7.74 -12.72
N ALA A 279 43.79 7.24 -13.64
CA ALA A 279 43.71 5.96 -14.26
C ALA A 279 43.32 5.13 -13.08
N ALA A 280 42.11 4.57 -13.16
CA ALA A 280 41.57 3.61 -12.21
C ALA A 280 42.74 3.04 -11.44
N ALA A 281 42.91 3.45 -10.16
CA ALA A 281 44.18 3.36 -9.44
C ALA A 281 45.02 2.21 -9.98
N PRO A 282 46.18 2.50 -10.60
CA PRO A 282 46.71 1.80 -11.78
C PRO A 282 46.25 0.35 -11.80
N ALA A 283 45.19 0.06 -12.57
CA ALA A 283 44.61 -1.28 -12.69
C ALA A 283 44.82 -2.08 -11.41
N VAL A 284 44.19 -1.67 -10.27
CA VAL A 284 44.48 -2.11 -8.89
C VAL A 284 45.45 -3.25 -8.95
N SER A 285 46.77 -3.00 -8.81
CA SER A 285 47.78 -4.07 -8.91
C SER A 285 47.13 -5.32 -8.36
N PRO A 286 46.79 -6.32 -9.22
CA PRO A 286 45.68 -7.24 -8.98
C PRO A 286 45.78 -7.66 -7.53
N ALA A 287 44.74 -7.46 -6.73
CA ALA A 287 44.83 -7.74 -5.31
C ALA A 287 45.20 -9.22 -5.20
N ARG A 288 46.47 -9.51 -4.92
CA ARG A 288 47.04 -10.86 -4.95
C ARG A 288 47.38 -11.20 -3.52
N LEU A 289 46.60 -12.10 -2.94
CA LEU A 289 46.89 -12.65 -1.63
C LEU A 289 47.50 -14.03 -1.85
N GLN A 290 48.76 -14.18 -1.47
CA GLN A 290 49.39 -15.49 -1.36
C GLN A 290 48.97 -16.10 -0.03
N VAL A 291 48.29 -17.24 -0.09
CA VAL A 291 47.76 -17.93 1.08
C VAL A 291 48.35 -19.34 1.12
N ARG A 292 49.02 -19.65 2.22
CA ARG A 292 49.48 -21.01 2.53
C ARG A 292 48.48 -21.68 3.44
N VAL A 293 47.81 -22.70 2.93
CA VAL A 293 46.79 -23.45 3.67
C VAL A 293 47.36 -24.77 4.14
N GLU A 294 47.22 -25.03 5.42
CA GLU A 294 47.68 -26.27 6.07
C GLU A 294 46.56 -26.89 6.91
N LEU A 295 46.64 -28.20 7.11
CA LEU A 295 45.70 -28.95 7.94
C LEU A 295 46.33 -29.21 9.31
N ALA A 296 45.61 -28.90 10.39
CA ALA A 296 46.08 -29.21 11.74
C ALA A 296 46.32 -30.71 11.93
N THR A 297 47.38 -31.09 12.64
CA THR A 297 47.76 -32.50 12.88
C THR A 297 46.62 -33.32 13.50
N ALA A 298 45.78 -32.70 14.34
CA ALA A 298 44.62 -33.33 14.96
C ALA A 298 43.52 -33.76 13.97
N LEU A 299 43.53 -33.25 12.73
CA LEU A 299 42.53 -33.53 11.70
C LEU A 299 43.00 -34.53 10.65
N GLN A 300 44.29 -34.92 10.60
CA GLN A 300 44.86 -35.81 9.57
C GLN A 300 44.17 -37.19 9.48
N GLY A 301 43.54 -37.67 10.56
CA GLY A 301 42.75 -38.91 10.56
C GLY A 301 41.22 -38.73 10.41
N LYS A 302 40.75 -37.48 10.28
CA LYS A 302 39.31 -37.12 10.24
C LYS A 302 38.85 -36.62 8.87
N VAL A 303 39.76 -36.47 7.92
CA VAL A 303 39.50 -36.03 6.54
C VAL A 303 40.08 -37.05 5.57
N GLN A 304 39.47 -37.18 4.40
CA GLN A 304 39.97 -38.05 3.33
C GLN A 304 40.79 -37.22 2.33
N PRO A 305 41.82 -37.79 1.69
CA PRO A 305 42.62 -37.06 0.68
C PRO A 305 41.81 -36.51 -0.50
N SER A 306 40.66 -37.12 -0.81
CA SER A 306 39.72 -36.70 -1.84
C SER A 306 38.75 -35.60 -1.42
N ASP A 307 38.70 -35.24 -0.13
CA ASP A 307 37.79 -34.20 0.36
C ASP A 307 38.15 -32.85 -0.27
N THR A 308 37.12 -32.07 -0.64
CA THR A 308 37.33 -30.79 -1.31
C THR A 308 37.62 -29.70 -0.29
N VAL A 309 38.60 -28.84 -0.57
CA VAL A 309 38.92 -27.67 0.22
C VAL A 309 38.65 -26.40 -0.60
N PHE A 310 37.79 -25.55 -0.08
CA PHE A 310 37.49 -24.24 -0.62
C PHE A 310 38.29 -23.18 0.12
N ILE A 311 39.17 -22.49 -0.59
CA ILE A 311 39.99 -21.40 -0.07
C ILE A 311 39.45 -20.11 -0.67
N PHE A 312 38.90 -19.23 0.15
CA PHE A 312 38.25 -18.01 -0.33
C PHE A 312 38.49 -16.81 0.57
N ALA A 313 38.35 -15.62 -0.02
CA ALA A 313 38.34 -14.35 0.69
C ALA A 313 36.92 -13.81 0.77
N ARG A 314 36.51 -13.29 1.93
CA ARG A 314 35.23 -12.58 2.11
C ARG A 314 35.45 -11.18 2.66
N ALA A 315 34.53 -10.25 2.37
CA ALA A 315 34.57 -8.92 2.95
C ALA A 315 34.30 -8.98 4.47
N LYS A 316 34.98 -8.13 5.25
CA LYS A 316 34.73 -7.98 6.70
C LYS A 316 33.35 -7.38 6.98
N SER A 317 32.93 -6.42 6.16
CA SER A 317 31.62 -5.76 6.22
C SER A 317 30.98 -5.82 4.83
N GLY A 318 29.88 -6.55 4.70
CA GLY A 318 29.22 -6.80 3.42
C GLY A 318 28.45 -8.12 3.41
N PRO A 319 27.79 -8.46 2.29
CA PRO A 319 27.10 -9.75 2.14
C PRO A 319 28.10 -10.92 2.31
N PRO A 320 27.70 -12.06 2.89
CA PRO A 320 28.59 -13.17 3.28
C PRO A 320 29.16 -13.97 2.09
N MET A 321 29.07 -13.44 0.88
CA MET A 321 29.48 -14.11 -0.35
C MET A 321 31.01 -14.02 -0.54
N PRO A 322 31.65 -15.06 -1.10
CA PRO A 322 33.08 -15.05 -1.36
C PRO A 322 33.42 -14.11 -2.53
N LEU A 323 34.46 -13.31 -2.34
CA LEU A 323 34.98 -12.35 -3.32
C LEU A 323 35.90 -13.03 -4.35
N ALA A 324 36.70 -13.99 -3.91
CA ALA A 324 37.58 -14.81 -4.73
C ALA A 324 37.66 -16.19 -4.10
N ALA A 325 37.56 -17.26 -4.89
CA ALA A 325 37.54 -18.63 -4.38
C ALA A 325 38.34 -19.60 -5.26
N LYS A 326 39.13 -20.47 -4.62
CA LYS A 326 39.82 -21.59 -5.23
C LYS A 326 39.40 -22.91 -4.61
N ARG A 327 39.32 -23.94 -5.46
CA ARG A 327 38.95 -25.29 -5.09
C ARG A 327 40.17 -26.20 -5.25
N VAL A 328 40.57 -26.83 -4.15
CA VAL A 328 41.68 -27.80 -4.07
C VAL A 328 41.20 -29.06 -3.33
N THR A 329 42.05 -30.06 -3.14
CA THR A 329 41.72 -31.25 -2.33
C THR A 329 42.62 -31.36 -1.10
N VAL A 330 42.16 -32.07 -0.06
CA VAL A 330 42.92 -32.28 1.17
C VAL A 330 44.28 -32.93 0.90
N GLY A 331 44.36 -33.86 -0.05
CA GLY A 331 45.62 -34.51 -0.44
C GLY A 331 46.66 -33.56 -1.07
N GLN A 332 46.27 -32.32 -1.41
CA GLN A 332 47.18 -31.29 -1.92
C GLN A 332 47.75 -30.40 -0.81
N LEU A 333 47.27 -30.51 0.43
CA LEU A 333 47.76 -29.72 1.56
C LEU A 333 49.08 -30.28 2.13
N PRO A 334 50.04 -29.45 2.56
CA PRO A 334 50.01 -27.99 2.55
C PRO A 334 50.21 -27.40 1.13
N ILE A 335 49.43 -26.38 0.78
CA ILE A 335 49.47 -25.74 -0.55
C ILE A 335 49.57 -24.22 -0.41
N GLU A 336 50.32 -23.60 -1.33
CA GLU A 336 50.34 -22.16 -1.52
C GLU A 336 49.48 -21.79 -2.73
N VAL A 337 48.45 -20.96 -2.51
CA VAL A 337 47.54 -20.49 -3.55
C VAL A 337 47.54 -18.97 -3.62
N GLU A 338 47.48 -18.44 -4.83
CA GLU A 338 47.23 -17.02 -5.07
C GLU A 338 45.73 -16.80 -5.24
N LEU A 339 45.13 -15.92 -4.44
CA LEU A 339 43.77 -15.41 -4.65
C LEU A 339 43.86 -14.04 -5.32
N SER A 340 43.16 -13.88 -6.45
CA SER A 340 43.18 -12.66 -7.25
C SER A 340 41.79 -12.26 -7.75
N ASP A 341 41.68 -11.07 -8.34
CA ASP A 341 40.44 -10.60 -8.99
C ASP A 341 40.00 -11.49 -10.17
N ALA A 342 40.91 -12.31 -10.74
CA ALA A 342 40.58 -13.27 -11.79
C ALA A 342 39.81 -14.49 -11.25
N ASP A 343 39.87 -14.73 -9.94
CA ASP A 343 39.18 -15.82 -9.26
C ASP A 343 37.81 -15.39 -8.69
N ALA A 344 37.32 -14.21 -9.10
CA ALA A 344 36.04 -13.66 -8.66
C ALA A 344 34.85 -14.43 -9.27
N MET A 345 33.91 -14.85 -8.43
CA MET A 345 32.72 -15.59 -8.87
C MET A 345 31.66 -14.70 -9.54
N VAL A 346 31.69 -13.38 -9.30
CA VAL A 346 30.74 -12.42 -9.86
C VAL A 346 31.51 -11.22 -10.41
N ALA A 347 31.28 -10.85 -11.67
CA ALA A 347 32.05 -9.80 -12.37
C ALA A 347 31.98 -8.40 -11.72
N GLN A 348 30.99 -8.18 -10.84
CA GLN A 348 30.68 -6.88 -10.24
C GLN A 348 31.18 -6.74 -8.79
N MET A 349 31.79 -7.77 -8.19
CA MET A 349 32.39 -7.71 -6.84
C MET A 349 33.77 -8.35 -6.87
N LYS A 350 34.82 -7.55 -6.85
CA LYS A 350 36.21 -8.01 -6.93
C LYS A 350 36.93 -7.88 -5.59
N LEU A 351 38.00 -8.65 -5.41
CA LEU A 351 38.84 -8.57 -4.22
C LEU A 351 39.48 -7.17 -4.09
N SER A 352 39.74 -6.51 -5.21
CA SER A 352 40.21 -5.13 -5.32
C SER A 352 39.29 -4.09 -4.68
N ASP A 353 37.98 -4.38 -4.61
CA ASP A 353 36.96 -3.40 -4.24
C ASP A 353 36.79 -3.28 -2.71
N PHE A 354 37.38 -4.21 -1.94
CA PHE A 354 37.24 -4.28 -0.49
C PHE A 354 38.60 -4.14 0.19
N ALA A 355 38.79 -3.07 0.98
CA ALA A 355 40.07 -2.77 1.64
C ALA A 355 40.46 -3.79 2.73
N GLU A 356 39.48 -4.33 3.45
CA GLU A 356 39.66 -5.36 4.50
C GLU A 356 38.92 -6.65 4.15
N VAL A 357 39.64 -7.77 4.21
CA VAL A 357 39.13 -9.10 3.89
C VAL A 357 39.50 -10.11 4.97
N GLN A 358 38.72 -11.18 5.04
CA GLN A 358 38.99 -12.32 5.89
C GLN A 358 39.21 -13.54 5.00
N LEU A 359 40.32 -14.25 5.23
CA LEU A 359 40.63 -15.50 4.55
C LEU A 359 39.95 -16.66 5.28
N VAL A 360 39.33 -17.54 4.51
CA VAL A 360 38.63 -18.72 5.02
C VAL A 360 39.01 -19.93 4.16
N ALA A 361 39.37 -21.02 4.84
CA ALA A 361 39.59 -22.32 4.22
C ALA A 361 38.60 -23.31 4.83
N ARG A 362 37.83 -23.99 3.97
CA ARG A 362 36.76 -24.88 4.39
C ARG A 362 36.90 -26.24 3.71
N VAL A 363 36.88 -27.31 4.48
CA VAL A 363 36.80 -28.69 3.97
C VAL A 363 35.32 -29.06 3.84
N SER A 364 34.93 -29.55 2.66
CA SER A 364 33.58 -30.01 2.37
C SER A 364 33.64 -31.36 1.65
N ARG A 365 33.14 -32.42 2.29
CA ARG A 365 33.00 -33.74 1.65
C ARG A 365 31.93 -33.77 0.58
N ALA A 366 30.87 -32.98 0.77
CA ALA A 366 29.78 -32.82 -0.17
C ALA A 366 30.13 -31.91 -1.38
N GLY A 367 31.34 -31.32 -1.40
CA GLY A 367 31.78 -30.44 -2.47
C GLY A 367 31.03 -29.10 -2.53
N GLN A 368 30.46 -28.63 -1.41
CA GLN A 368 29.73 -27.38 -1.33
C GLN A 368 30.60 -26.26 -0.72
N PRO A 369 30.69 -25.07 -1.35
CA PRO A 369 31.51 -23.97 -0.83
C PRO A 369 30.92 -23.30 0.42
N THR A 370 29.61 -23.40 0.62
CA THR A 370 28.87 -22.75 1.72
C THR A 370 28.71 -23.61 2.97
N LYS A 371 28.92 -24.93 2.86
CA LYS A 371 28.78 -25.90 3.95
C LYS A 371 29.97 -26.86 3.97
N GLY A 372 30.65 -26.96 5.10
CA GLY A 372 31.76 -27.88 5.30
C GLY A 372 31.70 -28.56 6.67
N GLU A 373 32.67 -29.44 6.91
CA GLU A 373 32.86 -30.11 8.19
C GLU A 373 33.92 -29.42 9.04
N TRP A 374 34.93 -28.81 8.40
CA TRP A 374 36.07 -28.18 9.05
C TRP A 374 36.37 -26.83 8.42
N ILE A 375 36.77 -25.87 9.24
CA ILE A 375 37.05 -24.49 8.85
C ILE A 375 38.31 -23.95 9.52
N GLY A 376 39.06 -23.14 8.80
CA GLY A 376 40.11 -22.26 9.30
C GLY A 376 39.83 -20.83 8.86
N GLN A 377 40.01 -19.85 9.76
CA GLN A 377 39.75 -18.44 9.47
C GLN A 377 40.92 -17.57 9.94
N SER A 378 41.29 -16.57 9.15
CA SER A 378 42.23 -15.54 9.57
C SER A 378 41.54 -14.43 10.37
N ALA A 379 42.33 -13.60 11.07
CA ALA A 379 41.87 -12.28 11.46
C ALA A 379 41.61 -11.42 10.20
N PRO A 380 40.73 -10.39 10.28
CA PRO A 380 40.58 -9.43 9.19
C PRO A 380 41.91 -8.75 8.88
N MET A 381 42.24 -8.65 7.60
CA MET A 381 43.50 -8.11 7.13
C MET A 381 43.29 -7.28 5.86
N SER A 382 44.28 -6.46 5.53
CA SER A 382 44.22 -5.69 4.29
C SER A 382 44.29 -6.63 3.08
N ASN A 383 43.52 -6.34 2.03
CA ASN A 383 43.59 -7.05 0.75
C ASN A 383 44.93 -6.88 0.01
N ARG A 384 45.85 -6.08 0.55
CA ARG A 384 47.21 -5.84 0.05
C ARG A 384 48.30 -6.21 1.06
N THR A 385 47.98 -7.04 2.04
CA THR A 385 48.96 -7.47 3.04
C THR A 385 50.14 -8.17 2.35
N PRO A 386 51.38 -7.65 2.47
CA PRO A 386 52.53 -8.25 1.82
C PRO A 386 52.94 -9.56 2.52
N GLY A 387 53.43 -10.52 1.73
CA GLY A 387 53.90 -11.82 2.23
C GLY A 387 52.82 -12.91 2.26
N THR A 388 53.27 -14.15 2.44
CA THR A 388 52.40 -15.33 2.46
C THR A 388 51.59 -15.39 3.75
N GLN A 389 50.26 -15.40 3.63
CA GLN A 389 49.35 -15.51 4.75
C GLN A 389 49.16 -16.98 5.11
N HIS A 390 49.46 -17.33 6.36
CA HIS A 390 49.30 -18.70 6.85
C HIS A 390 47.88 -18.91 7.37
N LEU A 391 47.24 -19.98 6.91
CA LEU A 391 45.89 -20.34 7.29
C LEU A 391 45.83 -21.82 7.66
N THR A 392 45.51 -22.11 8.91
CA THR A 392 45.41 -23.48 9.41
C THR A 392 43.94 -23.85 9.55
N ILE A 393 43.54 -24.99 8.98
CA ILE A 393 42.23 -25.60 9.21
C ILE A 393 42.33 -26.40 10.50
N ASP A 394 41.66 -25.94 11.56
CA ASP A 394 41.79 -26.48 12.92
C ASP A 394 40.47 -26.70 13.67
N SER A 395 39.38 -26.10 13.19
CA SER A 395 38.11 -26.01 13.91
C SER A 395 36.97 -26.67 13.14
N PRO A 396 35.94 -27.24 13.81
CA PRO A 396 34.73 -27.71 13.14
C PRO A 396 33.95 -26.52 12.55
N ASP A 397 33.41 -26.69 11.35
CA ASP A 397 32.52 -25.72 10.70
C ASP A 397 31.11 -25.90 11.28
N GLN A 398 30.70 -25.01 12.20
CA GLN A 398 29.42 -25.09 12.92
C GLN A 398 28.25 -24.51 12.12
#